data_AF-A0A150TD27-F1
#
_entry.id   AF-A0A150TD27-F1
#
_cell.length_a   1.000
_cell.length_b   1.000
_cell.length_c   1.000
_cell.angle_alpha   90.00
_cell.angle_beta   90.00
_cell.angle_gamma   90.00
#
_symmetry.space_group_name_H-M   'P 1'
#
loop_
_entity.id
_entity.type
_entity.pdbx_description
1 polymer ?
#
loop_
_entity_poly.entity_id
_entity_poly.type
_entity_poly.pdbx_seq_one_letter_code
_entity_poly.pdbx_strand_id
1 'polypeptide(L)'
;MPELSEQCRIESQASELEMLAMDCRIFSGLFGAYKAILSSSTIDCETVLSIRELARDQYSTCADVIRFFEDALQPGVASDRRGIDAMESAYMFKSYYGDVDIDELVKNPACIARMRTE
;
A
#
# COMPACT_ATOMS: atom_id res chain seq x y z
N MET A 1 14.89 -5.40 34.47
CA MET A 1 15.28 -5.78 33.10
C MET A 1 14.24 -5.27 32.09
N PRO A 2 14.10 -3.95 31.88
CA PRO A 2 13.09 -3.39 30.97
C PRO A 2 13.57 -3.35 29.49
N GLU A 3 14.86 -3.09 29.28
CA GLU A 3 15.46 -2.84 27.95
C GLU A 3 15.33 -4.00 26.96
N LEU A 4 15.45 -5.25 27.41
CA LEU A 4 15.28 -6.43 26.55
C LEU A 4 13.84 -6.58 26.03
N SER A 5 12.84 -6.16 26.82
CA SER A 5 11.44 -6.22 26.40
C SER A 5 11.09 -5.15 25.37
N GLU A 6 11.72 -3.98 25.49
CA GLU A 6 11.55 -2.87 24.55
C GLU A 6 12.24 -3.15 23.22
N GLN A 7 13.46 -3.70 23.26
CA GLN A 7 14.19 -4.10 22.05
C GLN A 7 13.41 -5.17 21.26
N CYS A 8 12.89 -6.21 21.93
CA CYS A 8 12.05 -7.22 21.29
C CYS A 8 10.77 -6.62 20.66
N ARG A 9 10.16 -5.63 21.32
CA ARG A 9 8.97 -4.95 20.80
C ARG A 9 9.29 -4.14 19.54
N ILE A 10 10.41 -3.41 19.54
CA ILE A 10 10.90 -2.67 18.37
C ILE A 10 11.20 -3.63 17.22
N GLU A 11 11.89 -4.73 17.48
CA GLU A 11 12.25 -5.71 16.45
C GLU A 11 11.01 -6.37 15.83
N SER A 12 10.01 -6.73 16.64
CA SER A 12 8.74 -7.29 16.16
C SER A 12 8.03 -6.30 15.25
N GLN A 13 7.87 -5.05 15.70
CA GLN A 13 7.17 -4.02 14.95
C GLN A 13 7.90 -3.63 13.67
N ALA A 14 9.22 -3.53 13.70
CA ALA A 14 10.03 -3.27 12.51
C ALA A 14 9.89 -4.41 11.48
N SER A 15 9.81 -5.66 11.94
CA SER A 15 9.58 -6.82 11.06
C SER A 15 8.17 -6.82 10.46
N GLU A 16 7.15 -6.45 11.23
CA GLU A 16 5.78 -6.30 10.74
C GLU A 16 5.70 -5.22 9.66
N LEU A 17 6.29 -4.05 9.91
CA LEU A 17 6.31 -2.95 8.94
C LEU A 17 7.09 -3.29 7.67
N GLU A 18 8.16 -4.06 7.77
CA GLU A 18 8.89 -4.54 6.59
C GLU A 18 8.04 -5.44 5.71
N MET A 19 7.25 -6.33 6.31
CA MET A 19 6.30 -7.17 5.57
C MET A 19 5.23 -6.31 4.87
N LEU A 20 4.67 -5.32 5.58
CA LEU A 20 3.67 -4.39 5.03
C LEU A 20 4.27 -3.49 3.92
N ALA A 21 5.54 -3.10 4.05
CA ALA A 21 6.22 -2.31 3.03
C ALA A 21 6.43 -3.06 1.71
N MET A 22 6.32 -4.40 1.72
CA MET A 22 6.32 -5.17 0.49
C MET A 22 5.14 -4.79 -0.40
N ASP A 23 3.96 -4.49 0.18
CA ASP A 23 2.80 -4.04 -0.58
C ASP A 23 3.06 -2.70 -1.26
N CYS A 24 3.72 -1.74 -0.57
CA CYS A 24 4.14 -0.48 -1.19
C CYS A 24 5.05 -0.70 -2.40
N ARG A 25 6.01 -1.62 -2.30
CA ARG A 25 6.98 -1.93 -3.37
C ARG A 25 6.28 -2.60 -4.55
N ILE A 26 5.43 -3.59 -4.28
CA ILE A 26 4.66 -4.31 -5.30
C ILE A 26 3.72 -3.32 -6.01
N PHE A 27 2.96 -2.53 -5.26
CA PHE A 27 2.08 -1.52 -5.82
C PHE A 27 2.86 -0.55 -6.70
N SER A 28 3.98 -0.01 -6.22
CA SER A 28 4.79 0.94 -6.97
C SER A 28 5.34 0.35 -8.28
N GLY A 29 5.75 -0.92 -8.26
CA GLY A 29 6.24 -1.64 -9.44
C GLY A 29 5.15 -2.04 -10.43
N LEU A 30 3.93 -2.32 -9.94
CA LEU A 30 2.80 -2.78 -10.75
C LEU A 30 1.79 -1.69 -11.11
N PHE A 31 1.92 -0.47 -10.57
CA PHE A 31 0.93 0.59 -10.75
C PHE A 31 0.61 0.87 -12.22
N GLY A 32 1.62 0.90 -13.09
CA GLY A 32 1.41 1.06 -14.53
C GLY A 32 0.55 -0.05 -15.14
N ALA A 33 0.74 -1.30 -14.70
CA ALA A 33 -0.06 -2.44 -15.14
C ALA A 33 -1.49 -2.39 -14.56
N TYR A 34 -1.63 -2.04 -13.28
CA TYR A 34 -2.95 -1.81 -12.68
C TYR A 34 -3.71 -0.75 -13.46
N LYS A 35 -3.10 0.41 -13.72
CA LYS A 35 -3.72 1.48 -14.51
C LYS A 35 -4.11 1.01 -15.91
N ALA A 36 -3.27 0.23 -16.59
CA ALA A 36 -3.58 -0.32 -17.92
C ALA A 36 -4.78 -1.28 -17.89
N ILE A 37 -4.88 -2.14 -16.86
CA ILE A 37 -5.99 -3.09 -16.70
C ILE A 37 -7.28 -2.34 -16.34
N LEU A 38 -7.25 -1.49 -15.32
CA LEU A 38 -8.41 -0.76 -14.80
C LEU A 38 -9.02 0.20 -15.83
N SER A 39 -8.17 0.81 -16.68
CA SER A 39 -8.63 1.69 -17.76
C SER A 39 -9.08 0.95 -19.03
N SER A 40 -8.91 -0.38 -19.10
CA SER A 40 -9.24 -1.16 -20.29
C SER A 40 -10.75 -1.34 -20.45
N SER A 41 -11.24 -1.10 -21.68
CA SER A 41 -12.63 -1.39 -22.06
C SER A 41 -12.83 -2.81 -22.60
N THR A 42 -11.75 -3.58 -22.78
CA THR A 42 -11.80 -4.92 -23.41
C THR A 42 -11.62 -6.07 -22.42
N ILE A 43 -11.04 -5.79 -21.25
CA ILE A 43 -10.93 -6.77 -20.17
C ILE A 43 -12.29 -6.90 -19.50
N ASP A 44 -12.64 -8.14 -19.14
CA ASP A 44 -13.89 -8.44 -18.45
C ASP A 44 -13.94 -7.79 -17.06
N CYS A 45 -15.15 -7.54 -16.56
CA CYS A 45 -15.31 -6.84 -15.29
C CYS A 45 -14.90 -7.65 -14.07
N GLU A 46 -14.91 -8.98 -14.12
CA GLU A 46 -14.45 -9.77 -12.97
C GLU A 46 -12.96 -9.54 -12.74
N THR A 47 -12.16 -9.66 -13.80
CA THR A 47 -10.72 -9.35 -13.76
C THR A 47 -10.45 -7.91 -13.35
N VAL A 48 -11.17 -6.93 -13.93
CA VAL A 48 -10.99 -5.51 -13.57
C VAL A 48 -11.28 -5.27 -12.09
N LEU A 49 -12.36 -5.84 -11.55
CA LEU A 49 -12.75 -5.63 -10.15
C LEU A 49 -11.81 -6.36 -9.18
N SER A 50 -11.35 -7.57 -9.49
CA SER A 50 -10.34 -8.25 -8.65
C SER A 50 -9.01 -7.49 -8.59
N ILE A 51 -8.57 -6.93 -9.72
CA ILE A 51 -7.35 -6.10 -9.77
C ILE A 51 -7.55 -4.78 -9.02
N ARG A 52 -8.75 -4.19 -9.11
CA ARG A 52 -9.11 -2.99 -8.34
C ARG A 52 -9.02 -3.27 -6.84
N GLU A 53 -9.60 -4.37 -6.36
CA GLU A 53 -9.55 -4.76 -4.94
C GLU A 53 -8.12 -4.96 -4.47
N LEU A 54 -7.32 -5.75 -5.21
CA LEU A 54 -5.90 -5.94 -4.89
C LEU A 54 -5.13 -4.62 -4.82
N ALA A 55 -5.34 -3.73 -5.79
CA ALA A 55 -4.69 -2.43 -5.82
C ALA A 55 -5.13 -1.53 -4.64
N ARG A 56 -6.42 -1.56 -4.26
CA ARG A 56 -6.92 -0.84 -3.09
C ARG A 56 -6.30 -1.33 -1.80
N ASP A 57 -6.23 -2.63 -1.61
CA ASP A 57 -5.67 -3.23 -0.40
C ASP A 57 -4.19 -2.85 -0.24
N GLN A 58 -3.40 -2.99 -1.30
CA GLN A 58 -1.99 -2.60 -1.28
C GLN A 58 -1.79 -1.10 -1.06
N TYR A 59 -2.61 -0.26 -1.70
CA TYR A 59 -2.60 1.19 -1.47
C TYR A 59 -2.92 1.52 0.00
N SER A 60 -3.94 0.87 0.57
CA SER A 60 -4.34 1.05 1.97
C SER A 60 -3.22 0.66 2.93
N THR A 61 -2.61 -0.51 2.73
CA THR A 61 -1.44 -0.94 3.52
C THR A 61 -0.34 0.12 3.46
N CYS A 62 -0.08 0.68 2.27
CA CYS A 62 0.96 1.67 2.13
C CYS A 62 0.64 3.00 2.84
N ALA A 63 -0.62 3.44 2.77
CA ALA A 63 -1.12 4.60 3.51
C ALA A 63 -1.03 4.39 5.03
N ASP A 64 -1.29 3.19 5.52
CA ASP A 64 -1.19 2.84 6.94
C ASP A 64 0.26 2.85 7.43
N VAL A 65 1.22 2.38 6.62
CA VAL A 65 2.66 2.51 6.93
C VAL A 65 3.08 3.97 7.01
N ILE A 66 2.64 4.81 6.07
CA ILE A 66 2.91 6.26 6.11
C ILE A 66 2.36 6.87 7.40
N ARG A 67 1.09 6.58 7.72
CA ARG A 67 0.45 7.06 8.95
C ARG A 67 1.19 6.63 10.21
N PHE A 68 1.65 5.38 10.27
CA PHE A 68 2.45 4.89 11.40
C PHE A 68 3.68 5.77 11.66
N PHE A 69 4.38 6.20 10.61
CA PHE A 69 5.56 7.06 10.75
C PHE A 69 5.20 8.54 10.94
N GLU A 70 4.10 9.03 10.38
CA GLU A 70 3.62 10.41 10.58
C GLU A 70 3.09 10.64 12.01
N ASP A 71 2.45 9.64 12.62
CA ASP A 71 1.90 9.71 13.98
C ASP A 71 2.99 9.59 15.09
N ALA A 72 4.27 9.54 14.69
CA ALA A 72 5.45 9.81 15.52
C ALA A 72 5.64 8.96 16.80
N LEU A 73 5.23 7.69 16.83
CA LEU A 73 5.20 6.96 18.11
C LEU A 73 6.46 6.20 18.50
N GLN A 74 7.44 5.93 17.62
CA GLN A 74 8.57 5.05 17.98
C GLN A 74 9.92 5.38 17.34
N PRO A 75 10.74 6.23 17.98
CA PRO A 75 12.11 6.51 17.55
C PRO A 75 12.96 5.25 17.35
N GLY A 76 12.70 4.21 18.15
CA GLY A 76 13.38 2.92 18.03
C GLY A 76 13.10 2.21 16.70
N VAL A 77 11.83 2.17 16.26
CA VAL A 77 11.45 1.57 14.98
C VAL A 77 11.96 2.42 13.81
N ALA A 78 11.91 3.75 13.92
CA ALA A 78 12.46 4.67 12.92
C ALA A 78 14.00 4.61 12.82
N SER A 79 14.68 4.01 13.80
CA SER A 79 16.13 3.79 13.80
C SER A 79 16.51 2.34 13.44
N ASP A 80 15.56 1.41 13.44
CA ASP A 80 15.76 0.04 12.94
C ASP A 80 15.81 0.08 11.41
N ARG A 81 16.78 -0.64 10.83
CA ARG A 81 16.96 -0.70 9.37
C ARG A 81 15.68 -1.12 8.64
N ARG A 82 14.92 -2.07 9.18
CA ARG A 82 13.67 -2.55 8.58
C ARG A 82 12.58 -1.48 8.63
N GLY A 83 12.54 -0.70 9.70
CA GLY A 83 11.65 0.46 9.80
C GLY A 83 12.02 1.55 8.79
N ILE A 84 13.31 1.84 8.61
CA ILE A 84 13.80 2.77 7.59
C ILE A 84 13.42 2.27 6.18
N ASP A 85 13.71 1.01 5.86
CA ASP A 85 13.40 0.41 4.56
C ASP A 85 11.89 0.43 4.28
N ALA A 86 11.05 0.26 5.32
CA ALA A 86 9.60 0.34 5.22
C ALA A 86 9.13 1.78 4.94
N MET A 87 9.66 2.74 5.70
CA MET A 87 9.40 4.16 5.53
C MET A 87 9.79 4.62 4.12
N GLU A 88 11.01 4.33 3.67
CA GLU A 88 11.48 4.72 2.34
C GLU A 88 10.58 4.16 1.23
N SER A 89 10.15 2.90 1.35
CA SER A 89 9.26 2.27 0.36
C SER A 89 7.91 2.98 0.29
N ALA A 90 7.34 3.33 1.44
CA ALA A 90 6.03 3.97 1.52
C ALA A 90 6.07 5.45 1.08
N TYR A 91 7.13 6.18 1.43
CA TYR A 91 7.29 7.56 0.99
C TYR A 91 7.72 7.67 -0.48
N MET A 92 8.45 6.69 -1.01
CA MET A 92 8.72 6.61 -2.45
C MET A 92 7.40 6.48 -3.21
N PHE A 93 6.53 5.57 -2.78
CA PHE A 93 5.17 5.44 -3.31
C PHE A 93 4.41 6.79 -3.31
N LYS A 94 4.29 7.43 -2.13
CA LYS A 94 3.61 8.73 -1.95
C LYS A 94 4.22 9.83 -2.83
N SER A 95 5.54 9.85 -2.97
CA SER A 95 6.23 10.85 -3.79
C SER A 95 6.00 10.67 -5.29
N TYR A 96 5.88 9.43 -5.79
CA TYR A 96 5.70 9.18 -7.22
C TYR A 96 4.25 9.31 -7.67
N TYR A 97 3.31 8.86 -6.84
CA TYR A 97 1.91 8.72 -7.26
C TYR A 97 0.96 9.65 -6.50
N GLY A 98 1.39 10.24 -5.39
CA GLY A 98 0.54 11.06 -4.53
C GLY A 98 -0.62 10.27 -3.93
N ASP A 99 -1.70 10.98 -3.62
CA ASP A 99 -2.95 10.35 -3.24
C ASP A 99 -3.67 9.85 -4.51
N VAL A 100 -3.86 8.53 -4.60
CA VAL A 100 -4.48 7.89 -5.77
C VAL A 100 -5.83 7.34 -5.38
N ASP A 101 -6.88 7.78 -6.08
CA ASP A 101 -8.17 7.09 -6.03
C ASP A 101 -8.17 5.92 -7.04
N ILE A 102 -8.06 4.70 -6.52
CA ILE A 102 -8.05 3.47 -7.33
C ILE A 102 -9.39 3.26 -8.05
N ASP A 103 -10.50 3.71 -7.45
CA ASP A 103 -11.83 3.56 -8.05
C ASP A 103 -11.96 4.45 -9.29
N GLU A 104 -11.36 5.63 -9.26
CA GLU A 104 -11.30 6.53 -10.40
C GLU A 104 -10.44 5.99 -11.55
N LEU A 105 -9.60 4.98 -11.33
CA LEU A 105 -8.84 4.34 -12.41
C LEU A 105 -9.70 3.43 -13.29
N VAL A 106 -10.86 2.97 -12.79
CA VAL A 106 -11.78 2.14 -13.58
C VAL A 106 -12.47 3.00 -14.63
N LYS A 107 -12.24 2.70 -15.92
CA LYS A 107 -12.85 3.44 -17.04
C LYS A 107 -13.85 2.64 -17.85
N ASN A 108 -13.97 1.33 -17.62
CA ASN A 108 -14.95 0.50 -18.30
C ASN A 108 -16.38 0.81 -17.79
N PRO A 109 -17.31 1.30 -18.63
CA PRO A 109 -18.66 1.67 -18.20
C PRO A 109 -19.46 0.50 -17.62
N ALA A 110 -19.27 -0.72 -18.14
CA ALA A 110 -19.97 -1.89 -17.63
C ALA A 110 -19.51 -2.23 -16.20
N CYS A 111 -18.22 -2.06 -15.92
CA CYS A 111 -17.67 -2.34 -14.59
C CYS A 111 -18.03 -1.23 -13.60
N ILE A 112 -18.03 0.04 -14.04
CA ILE A 112 -18.53 1.17 -13.25
C ILE A 112 -20.01 0.95 -12.88
N ALA A 113 -20.83 0.43 -13.81
CA ALA A 113 -22.22 0.12 -13.52
C ALA A 113 -22.35 -0.96 -12.43
N ARG A 114 -21.52 -2.01 -12.50
CA ARG A 114 -21.47 -3.06 -11.46
C ARG A 114 -21.03 -2.53 -10.10
N MET A 115 -20.01 -1.67 -10.06
CA MET A 115 -19.51 -1.05 -8.81
C MET A 115 -20.58 -0.21 -8.08
N ARG A 116 -21.63 0.24 -8.77
CA ARG A 116 -22.73 1.01 -8.17
C ARG A 116 -23.87 0.14 -7.64
N THR A 117 -23.88 -1.14 -8.01
CA THR A 117 -24.93 -2.10 -7.63
C THR A 117 -24.49 -3.06 -6.52
N GLU A 118 -23.19 -3.12 -6.26
CA GLU A 118 -22.56 -3.80 -5.11
C GLU A 118 -22.46 -2.83 -3.93
#